data_AF-A0A6P8LSR0-F1
#
_entry.id   AF-A0A6P8LSR0-F1
#
_cell.length_a   1.000
_cell.length_b   1.000
_cell.length_c   1.000
_cell.angle_alpha   90.00
_cell.angle_beta   90.00
_cell.angle_gamma   90.00
#
_symmetry.space_group_name_H-M   'P 1'
#
loop_
_entity.id
_entity.type
_entity.pdbx_description
1 polymer ?
#
loop_
_entity_poly.entity_id
_entity_poly.type
_entity_poly.pdbx_seq_one_letter_code
_entity_poly.pdbx_strand_id
1 'polypeptide(L)'
;MESVASTSTDEAHFIGHNQGLTSAVQDPKEIINEIFRCSCCSLEERFNFKGIKAPFARQLSYLEECYIMKDPFSLPNKGEVLVLGADCNFCKKPVCLECSIYFGKRFCLKCALCNIQNLPSQLHSKVKNLMKERDS
;
A
#
# COMPACT_ATOMS: atom_id res chain seq x y z
N MET A 1 29.35 60.13 37.50
CA MET A 1 28.55 58.89 37.42
C MET A 1 28.28 58.60 35.95
N GLU A 2 29.23 58.01 35.22
CA GLU A 2 29.66 56.60 35.30
C GLU A 2 28.56 55.68 34.70
N SER A 3 28.78 54.94 33.60
CA SER A 3 29.80 53.88 33.36
C SER A 3 29.56 52.70 34.33
N VAL A 4 29.54 51.40 34.01
CA VAL A 4 29.80 50.58 32.80
C VAL A 4 28.64 49.52 32.68
N ALA A 5 28.61 48.40 31.93
CA ALA A 5 29.59 47.63 31.14
C ALA A 5 28.93 46.78 30.03
N SER A 6 29.78 46.06 29.28
CA SER A 6 29.46 44.90 28.42
C SER A 6 30.35 43.72 28.82
N THR A 7 29.85 42.48 28.75
CA THR A 7 30.60 41.17 28.75
C THR A 7 29.57 40.06 28.49
N SER A 8 29.58 39.30 27.39
CA SER A 8 30.50 38.22 26.94
C SER A 8 30.21 36.83 27.56
N THR A 9 29.85 35.88 26.67
CA THR A 9 30.13 34.42 26.68
C THR A 9 30.23 33.63 28.01
N ASP A 10 29.50 32.51 28.09
CA ASP A 10 30.14 31.20 28.30
C ASP A 10 29.24 30.01 27.88
N GLU A 11 29.87 28.86 27.63
CA GLU A 11 29.24 27.65 27.09
C GLU A 11 28.69 26.68 28.15
N ALA A 12 27.70 25.87 27.77
CA ALA A 12 27.45 24.57 28.42
C ALA A 12 26.75 23.59 27.46
N HIS A 13 27.51 22.71 26.81
CA HIS A 13 26.98 21.53 26.12
C HIS A 13 26.87 20.36 27.10
N PHE A 14 25.66 19.89 27.40
CA PHE A 14 25.46 18.60 28.07
C PHE A 14 24.30 17.81 27.46
N ILE A 15 24.62 16.58 27.03
CA ILE A 15 23.68 15.62 26.44
C ILE A 15 22.89 14.94 27.56
N GLY A 16 21.56 15.01 27.49
CA GLY A 16 20.64 14.35 28.42
C GLY A 16 19.61 13.51 27.69
N HIS A 17 19.95 12.25 27.37
CA HIS A 17 18.93 11.25 27.05
C HIS A 17 18.13 10.95 28.33
N ASN A 18 16.81 11.13 28.31
CA ASN A 18 15.91 10.07 28.78
C ASN A 18 14.45 10.25 28.35
N GLN A 19 13.71 9.15 28.47
CA GLN A 19 12.44 8.91 27.78
C GLN A 19 11.21 9.36 28.59
N GLY A 20 10.24 9.93 27.87
CA GLY A 20 8.83 9.55 28.00
C GLY A 20 7.97 10.16 29.11
N LEU A 21 7.01 11.01 28.70
CA LEU A 21 5.63 10.85 29.16
C LEU A 21 4.61 11.43 28.15
N THR A 22 3.84 10.51 27.55
CA THR A 22 2.42 10.59 27.13
C THR A 22 1.79 11.87 26.51
N SER A 23 1.00 11.61 25.46
CA SER A 23 -0.24 12.33 25.07
C SER A 23 -0.13 13.55 24.15
N ALA A 24 -0.09 13.29 22.84
CA ALA A 24 -0.89 14.03 21.86
C ALA A 24 -1.26 13.12 20.67
N VAL A 25 -2.52 13.16 20.25
CA VAL A 25 -2.99 12.51 19.01
C VAL A 25 -2.49 13.29 17.80
N GLN A 26 -1.90 12.60 16.83
CA GLN A 26 -1.85 13.01 15.43
C GLN A 26 -1.46 11.82 14.55
N ASP A 27 -2.44 11.28 13.83
CA ASP A 27 -2.22 10.34 12.72
C ASP A 27 -2.57 11.06 11.39
N PRO A 28 -1.54 11.51 10.66
CA PRO A 28 -1.64 11.77 9.24
C PRO A 28 -0.69 10.81 8.49
N LYS A 29 -0.90 9.49 8.58
CA LYS A 29 -0.24 8.56 7.64
C LYS A 29 -0.50 9.01 6.22
N GLU A 30 0.60 9.28 5.53
CA GLU A 30 0.69 10.18 4.39
C GLU A 30 -0.25 9.81 3.24
N ILE A 31 -0.68 10.82 2.49
CA ILE A 31 -1.26 10.62 1.15
C ILE A 31 -0.09 10.27 0.23
N ILE A 32 0.34 9.01 0.29
CA ILE A 32 1.36 8.44 -0.59
C ILE A 32 0.76 8.47 -2.00
N ASN A 33 1.21 9.42 -2.82
CA ASN A 33 0.81 9.57 -4.23
C ASN A 33 1.78 8.78 -5.14
N GLU A 34 2.02 7.52 -4.77
CA GLU A 34 2.88 6.60 -5.51
C GLU A 34 2.14 5.99 -6.72
N ILE A 35 2.95 5.46 -7.63
CA ILE A 35 2.48 4.79 -8.84
C ILE A 35 2.47 3.28 -8.62
N PHE A 36 1.29 2.68 -8.73
CA PHE A 36 1.15 1.25 -8.89
C PHE A 36 1.47 0.90 -10.35
N ARG A 37 2.41 -0.03 -10.55
CA ARG A 37 2.75 -0.57 -11.88
C ARG A 37 2.55 -2.07 -11.87
N CYS A 38 1.65 -2.57 -12.71
CA CYS A 38 1.47 -4.01 -12.85
C CYS A 38 2.71 -4.66 -13.48
N SER A 39 3.20 -5.75 -12.88
CA SER A 39 4.35 -6.50 -13.41
C SER A 39 4.00 -7.53 -14.49
N CYS A 40 2.78 -7.47 -15.04
CA CYS A 40 2.25 -8.45 -16.00
C CYS A 40 1.43 -7.84 -17.15
N CYS A 41 1.14 -6.54 -17.13
CA CYS A 41 0.52 -5.77 -18.20
C CYS A 41 0.92 -4.29 -18.07
N SER A 42 0.51 -3.44 -19.01
CA SER A 42 0.84 -2.00 -19.01
C SER A 42 0.02 -1.14 -18.04
N LEU A 43 -0.80 -1.73 -17.15
CA LEU A 43 -1.59 -0.94 -16.19
C LEU A 43 -0.66 -0.24 -15.20
N GLU A 44 -0.70 1.08 -15.24
CA GLU A 44 0.05 2.00 -14.40
C GLU A 44 -0.90 3.09 -13.91
N GLU A 45 -1.10 3.21 -12.60
CA GLU A 45 -2.04 4.18 -12.03
C GLU A 45 -1.59 4.71 -10.67
N ARG A 46 -2.08 5.89 -10.28
CA ARG A 46 -1.84 6.45 -8.95
C ARG A 46 -2.68 5.71 -7.91
N PHE A 47 -2.05 5.33 -6.79
CA PHE A 47 -2.77 4.90 -5.59
C PHE A 47 -2.64 5.94 -4.47
N ASN A 48 -3.45 5.80 -3.42
CA ASN A 48 -3.42 6.69 -2.26
C ASN A 48 -3.09 5.96 -0.95
N PHE A 49 -3.15 4.62 -0.95
CA PHE A 49 -2.82 3.79 0.20
C PHE A 49 -2.45 2.36 -0.22
N LYS A 50 -1.47 1.76 0.48
CA LYS A 50 -1.19 0.31 0.40
C LYS A 50 -1.45 -0.33 1.77
N GLY A 51 -2.26 -1.38 1.82
CA GLY A 51 -2.55 -2.12 3.05
C GLY A 51 -3.97 -2.70 3.11
N ILE A 52 -4.35 -3.21 4.28
CA ILE A 52 -5.66 -3.88 4.48
C ILE A 52 -6.83 -2.92 4.79
N LYS A 53 -6.58 -1.71 5.31
CA LYS A 53 -7.63 -0.79 5.79
C LYS A 53 -7.25 0.67 5.53
N ALA A 54 -7.79 1.26 4.48
CA ALA A 54 -7.48 2.64 4.09
C ALA A 54 -8.13 3.65 5.06
N PRO A 55 -7.40 4.68 5.57
CA PRO A 55 -7.94 5.67 6.50
C PRO A 55 -9.16 6.47 5.98
N PHE A 56 -9.28 6.58 4.65
CA PHE A 56 -10.36 7.26 3.93
C PHE A 56 -11.58 6.36 3.60
N ALA A 57 -11.50 5.05 3.87
CA ALA A 57 -12.58 4.09 3.64
C ALA A 57 -12.73 3.17 4.86
N ARG A 58 -13.00 3.78 6.02
CA ARG A 58 -12.96 3.15 7.36
C ARG A 58 -13.94 1.97 7.52
N GLN A 59 -14.99 1.95 6.70
CA GLN A 59 -16.01 0.90 6.62
C GLN A 59 -15.55 -0.35 5.86
N LEU A 60 -14.41 -0.29 5.16
CA LEU A 60 -13.85 -1.42 4.41
C LEU A 60 -12.61 -1.99 5.10
N SER A 61 -12.45 -3.31 5.02
CA SER A 61 -11.22 -4.02 5.38
C SER A 61 -11.02 -5.16 4.40
N TYR A 62 -9.83 -5.28 3.83
CA TYR A 62 -9.45 -6.32 2.87
C TYR A 62 -8.78 -7.50 3.59
N LEU A 63 -8.82 -8.66 2.94
CA LEU A 63 -8.18 -9.90 3.42
C LEU A 63 -6.68 -9.96 3.08
N GLU A 64 -6.17 -9.00 2.32
CA GLU A 64 -4.76 -8.86 1.93
C GLU A 64 -4.39 -7.39 1.72
N GLU A 65 -3.09 -7.08 1.66
CA GLU A 65 -2.61 -5.72 1.42
C GLU A 65 -2.82 -5.30 -0.03
N CYS A 66 -3.83 -4.45 -0.26
CA CYS A 66 -4.20 -3.95 -1.57
C CYS A 66 -3.52 -2.61 -1.88
N TYR A 67 -3.31 -2.34 -3.16
CA TYR A 67 -3.08 -0.99 -3.69
C TYR A 67 -4.45 -0.33 -3.93
N ILE A 68 -4.75 0.73 -3.18
CA ILE A 68 -6.07 1.35 -3.10
C ILE A 68 -5.98 2.83 -3.48
N MET A 69 -6.86 3.26 -4.39
CA MET A 69 -7.10 4.68 -4.68
C MET A 69 -8.52 5.09 -4.26
N LYS A 70 -8.74 6.37 -4.01
CA LYS A 70 -10.08 6.95 -3.95
C LYS A 70 -10.71 6.85 -5.34
N ASP A 71 -12.00 6.53 -5.41
CA ASP A 71 -12.72 6.57 -6.67
C ASP A 71 -12.82 8.04 -7.16
N PRO A 72 -12.35 8.36 -8.38
CA PRO A 72 -12.35 9.72 -8.90
C PRO A 72 -13.73 10.18 -9.41
N PHE A 73 -14.68 9.27 -9.59
CA PHE A 73 -16.06 9.54 -10.03
C PHE A 73 -17.05 9.64 -8.87
N SER A 74 -16.66 9.16 -7.69
CA SER A 74 -17.45 9.25 -6.47
C SER A 74 -17.61 10.67 -5.93
N LEU A 75 -18.77 10.91 -5.31
CA LEU A 75 -19.02 12.18 -4.61
C LEU A 75 -18.04 12.35 -3.43
N PRO A 76 -17.60 13.59 -3.13
CA PRO A 76 -16.73 13.86 -1.99
C PRO A 76 -17.26 13.27 -0.69
N ASN A 77 -16.34 12.76 0.14
CA ASN A 77 -16.61 12.19 1.48
C ASN A 77 -17.48 10.91 1.50
N LYS A 78 -17.74 10.25 0.36
CA LYS A 78 -18.39 8.92 0.35
C LYS A 78 -17.51 7.77 0.83
N GLY A 79 -16.19 7.92 0.76
CA GLY A 79 -15.23 6.87 1.14
C GLY A 79 -15.26 5.65 0.21
N GLU A 80 -15.69 5.87 -1.04
CA GLU A 80 -15.67 4.91 -2.13
C GLU A 80 -14.27 4.82 -2.75
N VAL A 81 -13.87 3.62 -3.16
CA VAL A 81 -12.47 3.29 -3.49
C VAL A 81 -12.38 2.26 -4.60
N LEU A 82 -11.28 2.31 -5.34
CA LEU A 82 -10.90 1.32 -6.34
C LEU A 82 -9.67 0.56 -5.85
N VAL A 83 -9.69 -0.77 -6.02
CA VAL A 83 -8.53 -1.63 -5.78
C VAL A 83 -7.83 -1.88 -7.12
N LEU A 84 -6.61 -1.40 -7.26
CA LEU A 84 -5.83 -1.59 -8.49
C LEU A 84 -5.23 -2.99 -8.57
N GLY A 85 -4.72 -3.48 -7.43
CA GLY A 85 -3.90 -4.68 -7.37
C GLY A 85 -3.50 -5.06 -5.95
N ALA A 86 -2.66 -6.08 -5.83
CA ALA A 86 -1.88 -6.43 -4.63
C ALA A 86 -0.61 -7.18 -5.08
N ASP A 87 0.28 -7.49 -4.14
CA ASP A 87 1.49 -8.26 -4.46
C ASP A 87 1.17 -9.74 -4.68
N CYS A 88 1.79 -10.35 -5.68
CA CYS A 88 1.79 -11.79 -5.82
C CYS A 88 2.51 -12.43 -4.61
N ASN A 89 1.81 -13.25 -3.82
CA ASN A 89 2.36 -13.87 -2.63
C ASN A 89 3.61 -14.73 -2.91
N PHE A 90 3.76 -15.27 -4.13
CA PHE A 90 4.93 -16.06 -4.52
C PHE A 90 6.13 -15.18 -4.91
N CYS A 91 6.00 -14.37 -5.98
CA CYS A 91 7.13 -13.59 -6.52
C CYS A 91 7.27 -12.16 -5.97
N LYS A 92 6.38 -11.74 -5.06
CA LYS A 92 6.31 -10.42 -4.40
C LYS A 92 6.18 -9.22 -5.34
N LYS A 93 5.87 -9.45 -6.62
CA LYS A 93 5.67 -8.40 -7.62
C LYS A 93 4.23 -7.86 -7.59
N PRO A 94 4.01 -6.53 -7.72
CA PRO A 94 2.68 -5.94 -7.81
C PRO A 94 1.95 -6.42 -9.07
N VAL A 95 0.70 -6.86 -8.91
CA VAL A 95 -0.15 -7.32 -10.01
C VAL A 95 -1.60 -6.87 -9.87
N CYS A 96 -2.19 -6.44 -10.99
CA CYS A 96 -3.56 -5.94 -11.00
C CYS A 96 -4.59 -7.07 -10.84
N LEU A 97 -5.84 -6.70 -10.61
CA LEU A 97 -6.95 -7.66 -10.45
C LEU A 97 -7.06 -8.65 -11.63
N GLU A 98 -6.88 -8.19 -12.88
CA GLU A 98 -6.88 -9.05 -14.07
C GLU A 98 -5.58 -9.82 -14.28
N CYS A 99 -4.48 -9.41 -13.64
CA CYS A 99 -3.18 -10.08 -13.72
C CYS A 99 -3.02 -11.21 -12.69
N SER A 100 -4.07 -11.50 -11.93
CA SER A 100 -3.96 -12.33 -10.75
C SER A 100 -5.24 -13.10 -10.44
N ILE A 101 -5.11 -14.03 -9.51
CA ILE A 101 -6.22 -14.72 -8.87
C ILE A 101 -6.02 -14.65 -7.35
N TYR A 102 -7.11 -14.41 -6.61
CA TYR A 102 -7.11 -14.49 -5.15
C TYR A 102 -7.72 -15.83 -4.71
N PHE A 103 -6.98 -16.58 -3.90
CA PHE A 103 -7.48 -17.75 -3.17
C PHE A 103 -6.75 -17.83 -1.82
N GLY A 104 -7.30 -17.16 -0.81
CA GLY A 104 -6.66 -16.95 0.50
C GLY A 104 -5.46 -15.98 0.48
N LYS A 105 -4.73 -15.95 -0.64
CA LYS A 105 -3.69 -14.97 -1.00
C LYS A 105 -3.75 -14.72 -2.52
N ARG A 106 -3.26 -13.57 -2.99
CA ARG A 106 -3.11 -13.29 -4.43
C ARG A 106 -1.91 -13.97 -5.05
N PHE A 107 -2.08 -14.46 -6.28
CA PHE A 107 -1.02 -14.97 -7.13
C PHE A 107 -1.16 -14.39 -8.53
N CYS A 108 -0.06 -13.96 -9.16
CA CYS A 108 -0.09 -13.61 -10.57
C CYS A 108 -0.36 -14.87 -11.42
N LEU A 109 -0.98 -14.71 -12.59
CA LEU A 109 -1.39 -15.86 -13.42
C LEU A 109 -0.21 -16.80 -13.74
N LYS A 110 0.98 -16.25 -13.99
CA LYS A 110 2.21 -17.04 -14.22
C LYS A 110 2.56 -17.91 -13.01
N CYS A 111 2.62 -17.34 -11.81
CA CYS A 111 2.90 -18.11 -10.58
C CYS A 111 1.78 -19.11 -10.25
N ALA A 112 0.51 -18.75 -10.50
CA ALA A 112 -0.63 -19.64 -10.30
C ALA A 112 -0.58 -20.85 -11.26
N LEU A 113 -0.19 -20.64 -12.52
CA LEU A 113 -0.05 -21.71 -13.52
C LEU A 113 1.15 -22.63 -13.22
N CYS A 114 2.31 -22.07 -12.87
CA CYS A 114 3.48 -22.86 -12.50
C CYS A 114 3.26 -23.72 -11.23
N ASN A 115 2.38 -23.28 -10.32
CA ASN A 115 2.07 -23.98 -9.08
C ASN A 115 0.65 -24.59 -9.07
N ILE A 116 0.06 -24.83 -10.25
CA ILE A 116 -1.37 -25.15 -10.39
C ILE A 116 -1.79 -26.38 -9.58
N GLN A 117 -0.91 -27.37 -9.42
CA GLN A 117 -1.17 -28.59 -8.63
C GLN A 117 -1.36 -28.33 -7.12
N ASN A 118 -0.86 -27.19 -6.62
CA ASN A 118 -1.05 -26.74 -5.23
C ASN A 118 -2.32 -25.89 -5.06
N LEU A 119 -3.06 -25.62 -6.14
CA LEU A 119 -4.35 -24.93 -6.12
C LEU A 119 -5.50 -25.96 -6.19
N PRO A 120 -6.68 -25.66 -5.60
CA PRO A 120 -7.87 -26.49 -5.75
C PRO A 120 -8.20 -26.73 -7.23
N SER A 121 -8.57 -27.97 -7.58
CA SER A 121 -8.84 -28.40 -8.97
C SER A 121 -9.90 -27.54 -9.66
N GLN A 122 -10.86 -27.00 -8.90
CA GLN A 122 -11.90 -26.07 -9.38
C GLN A 122 -11.33 -24.78 -9.98
N LEU A 123 -10.14 -24.35 -9.56
CA LEU A 123 -9.48 -23.15 -10.09
C LEU A 123 -8.65 -23.41 -11.35
N HIS A 124 -8.32 -24.67 -11.66
CA HIS A 124 -7.34 -25.02 -12.70
C HIS A 124 -7.77 -24.51 -14.08
N SER A 125 -9.03 -24.76 -14.46
CA SER A 125 -9.58 -24.30 -15.74
C SER A 125 -9.62 -22.77 -15.83
N LYS A 126 -9.97 -22.08 -14.74
CA LYS A 126 -9.99 -20.62 -14.69
C LYS A 126 -8.59 -20.02 -14.86
N VAL A 127 -7.58 -20.53 -14.16
CA VAL A 127 -6.18 -20.08 -14.30
C VAL A 127 -5.66 -20.31 -15.72
N LYS A 128 -5.97 -21.46 -16.34
CA LYS A 128 -5.57 -21.77 -17.72
C LYS A 128 -6.23 -20.85 -18.75
N ASN A 129 -7.52 -20.52 -18.60
CA ASN A 129 -8.24 -19.66 -19.53
C ASN A 129 -7.75 -18.20 -19.43
N LEU A 130 -7.65 -17.65 -18.22
CA LEU A 130 -7.14 -16.30 -17.97
C LEU A 130 -5.70 -16.09 -18.48
N MET A 131 -4.89 -17.15 -18.53
CA MET A 131 -3.55 -17.08 -19.15
C MET A 131 -3.63 -17.03 -20.68
N LYS A 132 -4.50 -17.81 -21.32
CA LYS A 132 -4.66 -17.81 -22.79
C LYS A 132 -5.20 -16.48 -23.31
N GLU A 133 -6.19 -15.92 -22.63
CA GLU A 133 -6.80 -14.60 -22.94
C GLU A 133 -5.78 -13.44 -22.88
N ARG A 134 -4.61 -13.67 -22.28
CA ARG A 134 -3.49 -12.71 -22.16
C ARG A 134 -2.41 -12.83 -23.21
N ASP A 135 -2.26 -14.02 -23.77
CA ASP A 135 -1.28 -14.34 -24.79
C ASP A 135 -1.89 -14.28 -26.21
N SER A 136 -3.16 -13.85 -26.32
CA SER A 136 -3.94 -13.64 -27.55
C SER A 136 -4.04 -12.16 -27.92
#